data_AF-A0A9E1PQL1-F1
#
_entry.id   AF-A0A9E1PQL1-F1
#
_cell.length_a   1.000
_cell.length_b   1.000
_cell.length_c   1.000
_cell.angle_alpha   90.00
_cell.angle_beta   90.00
_cell.angle_gamma   90.00
#
_symmetry.space_group_name_H-M   'P 1'
#
loop_
_entity.id
_entity.type
_entity.pdbx_description
1 polymer ?
#
loop_
_entity_poly.entity_id
_entity_poly.type
_entity_poly.pdbx_seq_one_letter_code
_entity_poly.pdbx_strand_id
1 'polypeptide(L)'
;MNLFETLLHPDQEEKELGERALVAKAANILQVGEFQILQLAYQDWYGYQMPDPMEMNLFRSYMLRNDVPHWARHYARKILFQDSRGQIDDSKPSYHVYDSEYQPGAQNGTRNFWSAVVMLTLGIGGALALADLSISSPATQFPPYLETTDLKQPDQRPSFGRADSGIEQPSKTR
;
A
#
# COMPACT_ATOMS: atom_id res chain seq x y z
N MET A 1 23.55 15.56 -0.12
CA MET A 1 22.25 16.21 -0.34
C MET A 1 21.42 16.05 0.94
N ASN A 2 20.87 17.14 1.46
CA ASN A 2 20.02 17.12 2.66
C ASN A 2 18.56 16.91 2.25
N LEU A 3 17.89 15.92 2.86
CA LEU A 3 16.48 15.59 2.60
C LEU A 3 15.54 16.81 2.74
N PHE A 4 15.86 17.70 3.68
CA PHE A 4 15.11 18.94 3.90
C PHE A 4 15.19 19.91 2.71
N GLU A 5 16.32 19.94 2.01
CA GLU A 5 16.55 20.83 0.88
C GLU A 5 15.82 20.31 -0.37
N THR A 6 15.78 18.99 -0.55
CA THR A 6 14.96 18.30 -1.56
C THR A 6 13.46 18.54 -1.36
N LEU A 7 12.98 18.58 -0.11
CA LEU A 7 11.57 18.87 0.18
C LEU A 7 11.21 20.35 -0.01
N LEU A 8 12.16 21.27 0.22
CA LEU A 8 11.94 22.71 0.04
C LEU A 8 12.02 23.14 -1.43
N HIS A 9 12.85 22.48 -2.22
CA HIS A 9 13.05 22.75 -3.64
C HIS A 9 12.97 21.43 -4.43
N PRO A 10 11.77 20.85 -4.60
CA PRO A 10 11.61 19.62 -5.37
C PRO A 10 12.02 19.78 -6.85
N ASP A 11 12.12 21.03 -7.33
CA ASP A 11 12.56 21.40 -8.67
C ASP A 11 14.10 21.45 -8.84
N GLN A 12 14.88 21.30 -7.76
CA GLN A 12 16.35 21.27 -7.86
C GLN A 12 16.85 20.02 -8.58
N GLU A 13 16.26 18.85 -8.35
CA GLU A 13 16.64 17.62 -9.07
C GLU A 13 16.39 17.74 -10.58
N GLU A 14 15.29 18.39 -10.98
CA GLU A 14 14.99 18.64 -12.40
C GLU A 14 16.04 19.59 -13.05
N LYS A 15 16.56 20.55 -12.28
CA LYS A 15 17.63 21.46 -12.72
C LYS A 15 19.00 20.79 -12.77
N GLU A 16 19.32 19.89 -11.83
CA GLU A 16 20.59 19.16 -11.80
C GLU A 16 20.65 18.02 -12.83
N LEU A 17 19.54 17.29 -13.00
CA LEU A 17 19.42 16.17 -13.94
C LEU A 17 19.10 16.62 -15.36
N GLY A 18 18.61 17.85 -15.55
CA GLY A 18 18.41 18.52 -16.83
C GLY A 18 17.73 17.64 -17.88
N GLU A 19 18.51 17.15 -18.85
CA GLU A 19 18.00 16.36 -19.96
C GLU A 19 17.64 14.92 -19.58
N ARG A 20 18.27 14.39 -18.53
CA ARG A 20 17.95 13.07 -17.98
C ARG A 20 16.59 13.05 -17.33
N ALA A 21 16.20 14.15 -16.68
CA ALA A 21 14.86 14.31 -16.11
C ALA A 21 13.77 14.17 -17.18
N LEU A 22 14.01 14.63 -18.41
CA LEU A 22 13.07 14.45 -19.53
C LEU A 22 12.92 12.98 -19.91
N VAL A 23 14.02 12.22 -19.94
CA VAL A 23 14.00 10.78 -20.24
C VAL A 23 13.29 10.01 -19.14
N ALA A 24 13.60 10.31 -17.87
CA ALA A 24 12.92 9.72 -16.72
C ALA A 24 11.42 10.01 -16.73
N LYS A 25 11.02 11.25 -17.04
CA LYS A 25 9.61 11.62 -17.16
C LYS A 25 8.91 10.87 -18.30
N ALA A 26 9.56 10.73 -19.45
CA ALA A 26 9.04 9.96 -20.57
C ALA A 26 8.89 8.46 -20.23
N ALA A 27 9.86 7.90 -19.51
CA ALA A 27 9.84 6.52 -19.02
C ALA A 27 8.64 6.29 -18.08
N ASN A 28 8.41 7.21 -17.16
CA ASN A 28 7.27 7.17 -16.24
C ASN A 28 5.92 7.28 -16.97
N ILE A 29 5.81 8.16 -17.97
CA ILE A 29 4.58 8.28 -18.78
C ILE A 29 4.25 6.97 -19.50
N LEU A 30 5.27 6.29 -20.03
CA LEU A 30 5.09 5.01 -20.74
C LEU A 30 5.08 3.79 -19.81
N GLN A 31 5.30 3.97 -18.50
CA GLN A 31 5.44 2.89 -17.52
C GLN A 31 6.52 1.86 -17.93
N VAL A 32 7.64 2.34 -18.46
CA VAL A 32 8.80 1.51 -18.87
C VAL A 32 10.06 1.96 -18.15
N GLY A 33 11.10 1.13 -18.18
CA GLY A 33 12.42 1.53 -17.67
C GLY A 33 13.04 2.67 -18.49
N GLU A 34 13.82 3.55 -17.85
CA GLU A 34 14.58 4.61 -18.54
C GLU A 34 15.46 4.05 -19.68
N PHE A 35 15.98 2.85 -19.48
CA PHE A 35 16.84 2.21 -20.46
C PHE A 35 16.10 1.78 -21.73
N GLN A 36 14.85 1.36 -21.57
CA GLN A 36 13.98 1.02 -22.69
C GLN A 36 13.66 2.25 -23.53
N ILE A 37 13.54 3.44 -22.93
CA ILE A 37 13.42 4.69 -23.68
C ILE A 37 14.64 4.91 -24.58
N LEU A 38 15.85 4.56 -24.13
CA LEU A 38 17.06 4.68 -24.95
C LEU A 38 17.03 3.70 -26.14
N GLN A 39 16.62 2.45 -25.92
CA GLN A 39 16.52 1.46 -27.00
C GLN A 39 15.43 1.86 -28.02
N LEU A 40 14.26 2.26 -27.55
CA LEU A 40 13.16 2.73 -28.40
C LEU A 40 13.53 3.98 -29.20
N ALA A 41 14.19 4.95 -28.55
CA ALA A 41 14.62 6.18 -29.21
C ALA A 41 15.70 5.91 -30.26
N TYR A 42 16.61 4.96 -30.00
CA TYR A 42 17.58 4.53 -31.00
C TYR A 42 16.89 3.90 -32.21
N GLN A 43 15.92 3.02 -31.98
CA GLN A 43 15.14 2.39 -33.05
C GLN A 43 14.30 3.41 -33.84
N ASP A 44 13.65 4.37 -33.18
CA ASP A 44 12.88 5.45 -33.83
C ASP A 44 13.78 6.34 -34.70
N TRP A 45 15.03 6.55 -34.28
CA TRP A 45 15.97 7.43 -34.98
C TRP A 45 16.71 6.74 -36.14
N TYR A 46 17.26 5.56 -35.90
CA TYR A 46 18.12 4.85 -36.85
C TYR A 46 17.37 3.79 -37.68
N GLY A 47 16.17 3.39 -37.25
CA GLY A 47 15.33 2.42 -37.94
C GLY A 47 15.67 0.95 -37.70
N TYR A 48 16.65 0.65 -36.83
CA TYR A 48 17.04 -0.71 -36.46
C TYR A 48 17.36 -0.81 -34.95
N GLN A 49 17.39 -2.02 -34.42
CA GLN A 49 17.62 -2.27 -32.99
C GLN A 49 19.07 -1.98 -32.59
N MET A 50 19.26 -1.51 -31.36
CA MET A 50 20.59 -1.24 -30.82
C MET A 50 21.39 -2.55 -30.68
N PRO A 51 22.65 -2.62 -31.14
CA PRO A 51 23.50 -3.77 -30.89
C PRO A 51 23.94 -3.87 -29.41
N ASP A 52 23.92 -5.06 -28.82
CA ASP A 52 24.33 -5.35 -27.43
C ASP A 52 25.64 -4.69 -26.95
N PRO A 53 26.76 -4.68 -27.71
CA PRO A 53 27.99 -4.03 -27.26
C PRO A 53 27.88 -2.50 -27.20
N MET A 54 26.98 -1.90 -27.99
CA MET A 54 26.70 -0.47 -27.93
C MET A 54 25.80 -0.13 -26.75
N GLU A 55 24.84 -1.01 -26.45
CA GLU A 55 23.89 -0.91 -25.34
C GLU A 55 24.60 -0.74 -23.99
N MET A 56 25.58 -1.60 -23.68
CA MET A 56 26.34 -1.53 -22.43
C MET A 56 27.15 -0.23 -22.29
N ASN A 57 27.74 0.25 -23.38
CA ASN A 57 28.53 1.48 -23.37
C ASN A 57 27.64 2.72 -23.17
N LEU A 58 26.48 2.73 -23.83
CA LEU A 58 25.49 3.77 -23.67
C LEU A 58 24.91 3.77 -22.25
N PHE A 59 24.61 2.60 -21.69
CA PHE A 59 24.16 2.48 -20.31
C PHE A 59 25.15 3.13 -19.34
N ARG A 60 26.44 2.77 -19.47
CA ARG A 60 27.50 3.34 -18.65
C ARG A 60 27.60 4.86 -18.79
N SER A 61 27.54 5.39 -20.02
CA SER A 61 27.60 6.84 -20.22
C SER A 61 26.40 7.55 -19.61
N TYR A 62 25.21 7.00 -19.79
CA TYR A 62 23.96 7.57 -19.30
C TYR A 62 23.90 7.56 -17.76
N MET A 63 24.15 6.41 -17.13
CA MET A 63 24.08 6.26 -15.67
C MET A 63 25.21 6.97 -14.93
N LEU A 64 26.45 6.91 -15.42
CA LEU A 64 27.61 7.45 -14.70
C LEU A 64 27.89 8.92 -15.00
N ARG A 65 27.56 9.39 -16.21
CA ARG A 65 27.90 10.76 -16.65
C ARG A 65 26.67 11.64 -16.87
N ASN A 66 25.45 11.13 -16.66
CA ASN A 66 24.20 11.83 -16.98
C ASN A 66 24.16 12.34 -18.44
N ASP A 67 24.90 11.68 -19.33
CA ASP A 67 25.03 12.10 -20.72
C ASP A 67 23.88 11.51 -21.54
N VAL A 68 22.98 12.37 -21.99
CA VAL A 68 21.78 11.98 -22.75
C VAL A 68 22.00 12.25 -24.23
N PRO A 69 22.03 11.21 -25.08
CA PRO A 69 22.16 11.39 -26.52
C PRO A 69 21.05 12.27 -27.09
N HIS A 70 21.37 13.04 -28.13
CA HIS A 70 20.41 13.96 -28.76
C HIS A 70 19.15 13.27 -29.27
N TRP A 71 19.28 12.05 -29.82
CA TRP A 71 18.13 11.26 -30.29
C TRP A 71 17.23 10.80 -29.13
N ALA A 72 17.80 10.44 -27.98
CA ALA A 72 17.05 10.06 -26.78
C ALA A 72 16.25 11.24 -26.23
N ARG A 73 16.92 12.40 -26.15
CA ARG A 73 16.30 13.66 -25.73
C ARG A 73 15.15 14.08 -26.66
N HIS A 74 15.36 13.96 -27.97
CA HIS A 74 14.33 14.26 -28.95
C HIS A 74 13.12 13.34 -28.79
N TYR A 75 13.36 12.04 -28.62
CA TYR A 75 12.31 11.06 -28.41
C TYR A 75 11.53 11.29 -27.10
N ALA A 76 12.22 11.59 -26.00
CA ALA A 76 11.58 11.95 -24.73
C ALA A 76 10.66 13.16 -24.90
N ARG A 77 11.12 14.23 -25.56
CA ARG A 77 10.27 15.41 -25.86
C ARG A 77 9.06 15.05 -26.73
N LYS A 78 9.22 14.17 -27.71
CA LYS A 78 8.13 13.67 -28.57
C LYS A 78 7.09 12.91 -27.74
N ILE A 79 7.47 12.15 -26.71
CA ILE A 79 6.54 11.48 -25.78
C ILE A 79 5.81 12.51 -24.93
N LEU A 80 6.53 13.41 -24.25
CA LEU A 80 5.92 14.45 -23.41
C LEU A 80 4.93 15.32 -24.19
N PHE A 81 5.24 15.60 -25.45
CA PHE A 81 4.35 16.37 -26.32
C PHE A 81 3.07 15.60 -26.69
N GLN A 82 3.17 14.30 -26.96
CA GLN A 82 1.99 13.46 -27.20
C GLN A 82 1.15 13.29 -25.93
N ASP A 83 1.79 13.17 -24.76
CA ASP A 83 1.14 13.08 -23.46
C ASP A 83 0.33 14.35 -23.16
N SER A 84 0.91 15.53 -23.42
CA SER A 84 0.21 16.82 -23.26
C SER A 84 -1.06 16.97 -24.10
N ARG A 85 -1.22 16.13 -25.13
CA ARG A 85 -2.39 16.07 -26.02
C ARG A 85 -3.34 14.91 -25.71
N GLY A 86 -3.03 14.11 -24.68
CA GLY A 86 -3.77 12.89 -24.34
C GLY A 86 -3.69 11.80 -25.42
N GLN A 87 -2.60 11.75 -26.19
CA GLN A 87 -2.42 10.82 -27.32
C GLN A 87 -1.51 9.64 -27.00
N ILE A 88 -1.01 9.56 -25.76
CA ILE A 88 -0.21 8.43 -25.30
C ILE A 88 -1.15 7.31 -24.85
N ASP A 89 -0.93 6.13 -25.42
CA ASP A 89 -1.44 4.87 -24.92
C ASP A 89 -0.23 4.10 -24.37
N ASP A 90 -0.07 4.12 -23.05
CA ASP A 90 1.03 3.46 -22.34
C ASP A 90 0.94 1.94 -22.48
N SER A 91 -0.25 1.38 -22.64
CA SER A 91 -0.50 -0.05 -22.86
C SER A 91 -0.14 -0.55 -24.26
N LYS A 92 0.39 0.32 -25.12
CA LYS A 92 0.69 -0.05 -26.49
C LYS A 92 1.90 -1.00 -26.56
N PRO A 93 1.77 -2.20 -27.17
CA PRO A 93 2.86 -3.18 -27.23
C PRO A 93 4.16 -2.68 -27.88
N SER A 94 4.09 -1.64 -28.72
CA SER A 94 5.28 -1.04 -29.35
C SER A 94 6.22 -0.37 -28.36
N TYR A 95 5.73 0.07 -27.20
CA TYR A 95 6.57 0.64 -26.15
C TYR A 95 7.19 -0.44 -25.27
N HIS A 96 6.61 -1.64 -25.26
CA HIS A 96 6.98 -2.75 -24.37
C HIS A 96 7.81 -3.85 -25.05
N VAL A 97 8.38 -3.58 -26.23
CA VAL A 97 9.14 -4.56 -27.02
C VAL A 97 10.32 -5.18 -26.25
N TYR A 98 10.90 -4.42 -25.34
CA TYR A 98 12.10 -4.81 -24.56
C TYR A 98 11.79 -5.17 -23.10
N ASP A 99 10.51 -5.14 -22.71
CA ASP A 99 10.10 -5.53 -21.37
C ASP A 99 9.81 -7.03 -21.34
N SER A 100 10.64 -7.78 -20.61
CA SER A 100 10.48 -9.23 -20.45
C SER A 100 9.28 -9.62 -19.59
N GLU A 101 8.79 -8.72 -18.74
CA GLU A 101 7.66 -8.95 -17.84
C GLU A 101 6.33 -8.43 -18.41
N TYR A 102 6.37 -7.79 -19.59
CA TYR A 102 5.18 -7.23 -20.20
C TYR A 102 4.17 -8.31 -20.59
N GLN A 103 3.04 -8.32 -19.88
CA GLN A 103 1.89 -9.16 -20.18
C GLN A 103 0.79 -8.28 -20.79
N PRO A 104 0.62 -8.28 -22.13
CA PRO A 104 -0.43 -7.52 -22.76
C PRO A 104 -1.79 -8.01 -22.24
N GLY A 105 -2.50 -7.13 -21.53
CA GLY A 105 -3.86 -7.42 -21.06
C GLY A 105 -3.93 -8.30 -19.82
N ALA A 106 -3.19 -7.97 -18.75
CA ALA A 106 -3.45 -8.50 -17.40
C ALA A 106 -4.82 -8.02 -16.84
N GLN A 107 -5.91 -8.39 -17.52
CA GLN A 107 -7.31 -8.14 -17.19
C GLN A 107 -7.69 -8.74 -15.82
N ASN A 108 -6.84 -9.61 -15.28
CA ASN A 108 -7.05 -10.32 -14.02
C ASN A 108 -6.48 -9.56 -12.81
N GLY A 109 -5.61 -8.56 -13.01
CA GLY A 109 -4.92 -7.86 -11.92
C GLY A 109 -5.89 -7.11 -11.00
N THR A 110 -6.83 -6.37 -11.58
CA THR A 110 -7.87 -5.66 -10.82
C THR A 110 -8.83 -6.61 -10.13
N ARG A 111 -9.20 -7.73 -10.77
CA ARG A 111 -10.06 -8.76 -10.16
C ARG A 111 -9.40 -9.40 -8.93
N ASN A 112 -8.11 -9.71 -9.03
CA ASN A 112 -7.35 -10.28 -7.92
C ASN A 112 -7.22 -9.26 -6.77
N PHE A 113 -6.94 -8.00 -7.09
CA PHE A 113 -6.91 -6.91 -6.10
C PHE A 113 -8.24 -6.76 -5.37
N TRP A 114 -9.37 -6.69 -6.09
CA TRP A 114 -10.69 -6.60 -5.47
C TRP A 114 -11.03 -7.83 -4.63
N SER A 115 -10.66 -9.04 -5.07
CA SER A 115 -10.86 -10.25 -4.29
C SER A 115 -10.08 -10.24 -2.95
N ALA A 116 -8.85 -9.72 -2.95
CA ALA A 116 -8.05 -9.57 -1.75
C ALA A 116 -8.66 -8.54 -0.77
N VAL A 117 -9.13 -7.40 -1.28
CA VAL A 117 -9.82 -6.38 -0.48
C VAL A 117 -11.07 -6.97 0.19
N VAL A 118 -11.91 -7.67 -0.58
CA VAL A 118 -13.13 -8.31 -0.06
C VAL A 118 -12.80 -9.34 1.02
N MET A 119 -11.82 -10.21 0.78
CA MET A 119 -11.39 -11.21 1.76
C MET A 119 -10.90 -10.56 3.06
N LEU A 120 -10.10 -9.50 2.96
CA LEU A 120 -9.61 -8.76 4.13
C LEU A 120 -10.76 -8.12 4.90
N THR A 121 -11.69 -7.45 4.21
CA THR A 121 -12.86 -6.84 4.86
C THR A 121 -13.77 -7.86 5.53
N LEU A 122 -13.99 -9.03 4.91
CA LEU A 122 -14.76 -10.11 5.53
C LEU A 122 -14.03 -10.71 6.73
N GLY A 123 -12.70 -10.85 6.67
CA GLY A 123 -11.91 -11.34 7.79
C GLY A 123 -11.97 -10.40 8.99
N ILE A 124 -11.70 -9.10 8.78
CA ILE A 124 -11.72 -8.10 9.86
C ILE A 124 -13.15 -7.87 10.36
N GLY A 125 -14.11 -7.64 9.46
CA GLY A 125 -15.51 -7.41 9.82
C GLY A 125 -16.15 -8.63 10.48
N GLY A 126 -15.85 -9.84 9.98
CA GLY A 126 -16.32 -11.09 10.56
C GLY A 126 -15.74 -11.34 11.95
N ALA A 127 -14.45 -11.07 12.15
CA ALA A 127 -13.82 -11.19 13.47
C ALA A 127 -14.43 -10.22 14.50
N LEU A 128 -14.68 -8.97 14.10
CA LEU A 128 -15.35 -7.98 14.96
C LEU A 128 -16.78 -8.40 15.30
N ALA A 129 -17.56 -8.86 14.32
CA ALA A 129 -18.93 -9.32 14.55
C ALA A 129 -18.99 -10.54 15.47
N LEU A 130 -18.06 -11.49 15.31
CA LEU A 130 -17.96 -12.66 16.19
C LEU A 130 -17.56 -12.27 17.63
N ALA A 131 -16.69 -11.27 17.79
CA ALA A 131 -16.34 -10.75 19.10
C ALA A 131 -17.55 -10.12 19.80
N ASP A 132 -18.33 -9.30 19.10
CA ASP A 132 -19.55 -8.70 19.64
C ASP A 132 -20.60 -9.75 20.01
N LEU A 133 -20.77 -10.79 19.19
CA LEU A 133 -21.70 -11.88 19.47
C LEU A 133 -21.27 -12.78 20.63
N SER A 134 -19.97 -12.87 20.92
CA SER A 134 -19.44 -13.66 22.04
C SER A 134 -19.63 -12.98 23.39
N ILE A 135 -19.83 -11.66 23.42
CA ILE A 135 -19.98 -10.88 24.66
C ILE A 135 -21.45 -10.88 25.07
N SER A 136 -21.77 -11.55 26.18
CA SER A 136 -23.16 -11.70 26.62
C SER A 136 -23.74 -10.46 27.33
N SER A 137 -22.90 -9.62 27.98
CA SER A 137 -23.25 -8.30 28.53
C SER A 137 -21.99 -7.57 29.06
N PRO A 138 -21.47 -6.54 28.38
CA PRO A 138 -20.30 -5.80 28.84
C PRO A 138 -20.68 -4.88 30.01
N ALA A 139 -20.06 -5.04 31.18
CA ALA A 139 -20.33 -4.19 32.35
C ALA A 139 -19.50 -2.89 32.34
N THR A 140 -18.35 -2.88 31.66
CA THR A 140 -17.45 -1.72 31.59
C THR A 140 -16.88 -1.54 30.18
N GLN A 141 -16.94 -0.31 29.66
CA GLN A 141 -16.44 0.07 28.32
C GLN A 141 -14.91 0.23 28.26
N PHE A 142 -14.24 0.47 29.39
CA PHE A 142 -12.78 0.62 29.50
C PHE A 142 -12.15 -0.56 30.25
N PRO A 143 -10.89 -0.93 29.94
CA PRO A 143 -10.22 -1.99 30.67
C PRO A 143 -10.16 -1.67 32.18
N PRO A 144 -10.37 -2.67 33.06
CA PRO A 144 -10.59 -4.08 32.76
C PRO A 144 -12.02 -4.37 32.23
N TYR A 145 -12.12 -5.13 31.14
CA TYR A 145 -13.39 -5.52 30.51
C TYR A 145 -14.11 -6.54 31.39
N LEU A 146 -14.92 -6.07 32.33
CA LEU A 146 -15.68 -6.92 33.25
C LEU A 146 -17.03 -7.30 32.63
N GLU A 147 -17.44 -8.55 32.83
CA GLU A 147 -18.80 -8.98 32.50
C GLU A 147 -19.73 -8.82 33.71
N THR A 148 -21.03 -8.64 33.47
CA THR A 148 -22.01 -8.54 34.57
C THR A 148 -22.08 -9.79 35.44
N THR A 149 -21.64 -10.93 34.89
CA THR A 149 -21.54 -12.22 35.58
C THR A 149 -20.44 -12.22 36.64
N ASP A 150 -19.33 -11.54 36.38
CA ASP A 150 -18.21 -11.39 37.33
C ASP A 150 -18.57 -10.47 38.50
N LEU A 151 -19.50 -9.54 38.29
CA LEU A 151 -19.98 -8.61 39.32
C LEU A 151 -21.03 -9.21 40.26
N LYS A 152 -21.58 -10.39 39.95
CA LYS A 152 -22.66 -11.01 40.72
C LYS A 152 -22.10 -11.80 41.91
N GLN A 153 -21.86 -11.13 43.02
CA GLN A 153 -21.42 -11.76 44.27
C GLN A 153 -22.52 -12.73 44.79
N PRO A 154 -22.18 -13.98 45.15
CA PRO A 154 -23.14 -14.86 45.80
C PRO A 154 -23.49 -14.30 47.18
N ASP A 155 -24.79 -14.24 47.48
CA ASP A 155 -25.39 -13.68 48.70
C ASP A 155 -24.96 -14.50 49.94
N GLN A 156 -23.71 -14.34 50.38
CA GLN A 156 -23.23 -14.93 51.63
C GLN A 156 -23.73 -14.09 52.80
N ARG A 157 -24.97 -14.36 53.21
CA ARG A 157 -25.48 -13.89 54.50
C ARG A 157 -24.64 -14.55 55.61
N PRO A 158 -23.96 -13.79 56.49
CA PRO A 158 -23.26 -14.40 57.61
C PRO A 158 -24.29 -14.96 58.59
N SER A 159 -24.34 -16.28 58.71
CA SER A 159 -25.12 -16.97 59.75
C SER A 159 -24.48 -16.70 61.11
N PHE A 160 -24.87 -15.61 61.76
CA PHE A 160 -24.54 -15.36 63.17
C PHE A 160 -25.30 -16.37 64.04
N GLY A 161 -24.55 -17.28 64.67
CA GLY A 161 -25.07 -18.27 65.60
C GLY A 161 -25.76 -17.60 66.79
N ARG A 162 -27.03 -17.96 67.02
CA ARG A 162 -27.80 -17.56 68.19
C ARG A 162 -27.67 -18.65 69.26
N ALA A 163 -26.73 -18.47 70.18
CA ALA A 163 -26.67 -19.19 71.43
C ALA A 163 -27.45 -18.38 72.47
N ASP A 164 -28.67 -18.79 72.80
CA ASP A 164 -29.41 -18.41 74.02
C ASP A 164 -30.67 -19.29 74.07
N SER A 165 -30.61 -20.40 74.80
CA SER A 165 -30.89 -20.53 76.24
C SER A 165 -32.38 -20.79 76.49
N GLY A 166 -32.65 -22.03 76.91
CA GLY A 166 -33.98 -22.48 77.29
C GLY A 166 -34.46 -21.82 78.57
N ILE A 167 -35.77 -21.58 78.64
CA ILE A 167 -36.50 -21.35 79.88
C ILE A 167 -37.87 -22.05 79.75
N GLU A 168 -38.06 -23.08 80.57
CA GLU A 168 -39.34 -23.74 80.83
C GLU A 168 -40.38 -22.73 81.37
N GLN A 169 -41.61 -22.86 80.89
CA GLN A 169 -42.78 -22.14 81.41
C GLN A 169 -43.26 -22.78 82.73
N PRO A 170 -43.55 -22.02 83.79
CA PRO A 170 -44.48 -22.46 84.82
C PRO A 170 -45.90 -21.95 84.53
N SER A 171 -46.84 -22.89 84.49
CA SER A 171 -48.27 -22.69 84.41
C SER A 171 -48.80 -21.93 85.64
N LYS A 172 -49.60 -20.88 85.40
CA LYS A 172 -50.46 -20.27 86.42
C LYS A 172 -51.92 -20.60 86.16
N THR A 173 -52.47 -21.25 87.17
CA THR A 173 -53.85 -21.53 87.55
C THR A 173 -54.89 -20.49 87.12
N ARG A 174 -56.04 -21.00 86.67
CA ARG A 174 -57.36 -20.43 86.96
C ARG A 174 -58.31 -21.56 87.32
#